data_AF-A0AAP0ETF5-F1
#
_entry.id   AF-A0AAP0ETF5-F1
#
_cell.length_a   1.000
_cell.length_b   1.000
_cell.length_c   1.000
_cell.angle_alpha   90.00
_cell.angle_beta   90.00
_cell.angle_gamma   90.00
#
_symmetry.space_group_name_H-M   'P 1'
#
loop_
_entity.id
_entity.type
_entity.pdbx_description
1 polymer ?
#
loop_
_entity_poly.entity_id
_entity_poly.type
_entity_poly.pdbx_seq_one_letter_code
_entity_poly.pdbx_strand_id
1 'polypeptide(L)'
;MAYRPHVTASAFSLPSPKPHLGKDKDFKSGVNFAVAGATALPSNTLLKFNIPQVYTDSTLDVQLSWFETYLKSICSNKADCTQKLQNSIFIVGDIGSNDYMYGRLRRSYHIDVNALTPLITKAIADGVQYHPASRSVRVVRICRVEFLKRRRSCVRVLLSINGFGGPT
;
A
#
# COMPACT_ATOMS: atom_id res chain seq x y z
N MET A 1 6.39 -6.53 -13.15
CA MET A 1 5.09 -6.06 -13.65
C MET A 1 4.70 -4.87 -12.77
N ALA A 2 4.42 -3.70 -13.33
CA ALA A 2 4.07 -2.51 -12.53
C ALA A 2 2.65 -2.64 -11.98
N TYR A 3 2.42 -2.28 -10.71
CA TYR A 3 1.10 -2.34 -10.11
C TYR A 3 0.27 -1.14 -10.59
N ARG A 4 -0.84 -1.44 -11.26
CA ARG A 4 -1.75 -0.45 -11.80
C ARG A 4 -3.06 -0.52 -11.02
N PRO A 5 -3.34 0.43 -10.09
CA PRO A 5 -4.57 0.43 -9.30
C PRO A 5 -5.84 0.30 -10.15
N HIS A 6 -5.84 0.89 -11.36
CA HIS A 6 -6.91 0.75 -12.35
C HIS A 6 -7.11 -0.71 -12.81
N VAL A 7 -6.03 -1.43 -13.11
CA VAL A 7 -6.09 -2.82 -13.59
C VAL A 7 -6.59 -3.72 -12.46
N THR A 8 -6.10 -3.51 -11.24
CA THR A 8 -6.55 -4.24 -10.06
C THR A 8 -8.03 -3.97 -9.76
N ALA A 9 -8.46 -2.70 -9.79
CA ALA A 9 -9.87 -2.34 -9.63
C ALA A 9 -10.75 -3.04 -10.68
N SER A 10 -10.33 -3.02 -11.95
CA SER A 10 -11.04 -3.68 -13.05
C SER A 10 -11.19 -5.19 -12.82
N ALA A 11 -10.15 -5.87 -12.33
CA ALA A 11 -10.18 -7.30 -12.01
C ALA A 11 -11.25 -7.65 -10.95
N PHE A 12 -11.51 -6.73 -10.02
CA PHE A 12 -12.56 -6.87 -9.00
C PHE A 12 -13.90 -6.21 -9.39
N SER A 13 -14.04 -5.74 -10.64
CA SER A 13 -15.21 -4.98 -11.11
C SER A 13 -15.52 -3.77 -10.20
N LEU A 14 -14.46 -3.07 -9.78
CA LEU A 14 -14.48 -1.86 -8.96
C LEU A 14 -14.13 -0.63 -9.79
N PRO A 15 -14.66 0.56 -9.45
CA PRO A 15 -14.18 1.79 -10.04
C PRO A 15 -12.73 2.05 -9.60
N SER A 16 -11.99 2.84 -10.39
CA SER A 16 -10.61 3.16 -10.06
C SER A 16 -10.53 4.07 -8.83
N PRO A 17 -9.65 3.77 -7.86
CA PRO A 17 -9.46 4.59 -6.68
C PRO A 17 -8.73 5.89 -7.05
N LYS A 18 -9.07 6.98 -6.36
CA LYS A 18 -8.38 8.27 -6.54
C LYS A 18 -7.14 8.36 -5.65
N PRO A 19 -6.06 9.04 -6.10
CA PRO A 19 -4.87 9.22 -5.27
C PRO A 19 -5.17 10.06 -4.03
N HIS A 20 -4.72 9.61 -2.86
CA HIS A 20 -4.91 10.29 -1.58
C HIS A 20 -4.31 11.71 -1.60
N LEU A 21 -3.16 11.88 -2.25
CA LEU A 21 -2.48 13.17 -2.42
C LEU A 21 -3.00 14.00 -3.61
N GLY A 22 -4.02 13.52 -4.32
CA GLY A 22 -4.63 14.25 -5.43
C GLY A 22 -5.39 15.51 -4.98
N LYS A 23 -5.66 16.40 -5.94
CA LYS A 23 -6.47 17.62 -5.72
C LYS A 23 -7.94 17.30 -5.44
N ASP A 24 -8.47 16.29 -6.11
CA ASP A 24 -9.83 15.81 -5.93
C ASP A 24 -9.89 14.80 -4.76
N LYS A 25 -10.61 15.16 -3.71
CA LYS A 25 -10.78 14.36 -2.49
C LYS A 25 -12.10 13.58 -2.45
N ASP A 26 -12.84 13.47 -3.56
CA ASP A 26 -14.03 12.61 -3.62
C ASP A 26 -13.63 11.13 -3.76
N PHE A 27 -13.54 10.44 -2.63
CA PHE A 27 -13.12 9.05 -2.52
C PHE A 27 -14.27 8.02 -2.61
N LYS A 28 -15.43 8.38 -3.16
CA LYS A 28 -16.54 7.43 -3.38
C LYS A 28 -16.14 6.19 -4.18
N SER A 29 -15.16 6.32 -5.08
CA SER A 29 -14.62 5.22 -5.90
C SER A 29 -13.46 4.46 -5.26
N GLY A 30 -13.10 4.77 -4.01
CA GLY A 30 -11.91 4.25 -3.35
C GLY A 30 -10.77 5.27 -3.28
N VAL A 31 -9.76 4.94 -2.49
CA VAL A 31 -8.61 5.81 -2.20
C VAL A 31 -7.30 5.05 -2.32
N ASN A 32 -6.35 5.62 -3.05
CA ASN A 32 -5.04 5.04 -3.30
C ASN A 32 -3.97 5.82 -2.53
N PHE A 33 -3.31 5.18 -1.57
CA PHE A 33 -2.23 5.75 -0.77
C PHE A 33 -0.85 5.48 -1.37
N ALA A 34 -0.78 4.64 -2.40
CA ALA A 34 0.44 4.29 -3.12
C ALA A 34 1.17 5.52 -3.68
N VAL A 35 2.48 5.56 -3.47
CA VAL A 35 3.38 6.55 -4.07
C VAL A 35 4.48 5.82 -4.84
N ALA A 36 4.69 6.20 -6.10
CA ALA A 36 5.75 5.64 -6.91
C ALA A 36 7.12 5.91 -6.25
N GLY A 37 7.98 4.89 -6.19
CA GLY A 37 9.30 5.00 -5.56
C GLY A 37 9.32 4.84 -4.03
N ALA A 38 8.18 4.66 -3.37
CA ALA A 38 8.16 4.45 -1.93
C ALA A 38 8.79 3.11 -1.51
N THR A 39 9.44 3.10 -0.36
CA THR A 39 10.15 1.96 0.23
C THR A 39 9.36 1.33 1.37
N ALA A 40 9.64 0.07 1.69
CA ALA A 40 9.11 -0.58 2.88
C ALA A 40 9.79 -0.04 4.15
N LEU A 41 11.10 0.18 4.08
CA LEU A 41 11.91 0.67 5.18
C LEU A 41 12.10 2.19 5.12
N PRO A 42 12.25 2.86 6.28
CA PRO A 42 12.58 4.28 6.32
C PRO A 42 13.98 4.56 5.78
N SER A 43 14.17 5.76 5.23
CA SER A 43 15.44 6.23 4.63
C SER A 43 16.63 6.09 5.59
N ASN A 44 16.43 6.34 6.89
CA ASN A 44 17.47 6.19 7.92
C ASN A 44 17.95 4.74 8.12
N THR A 45 17.10 3.76 7.82
CA THR A 45 17.41 2.33 7.92
C THR A 45 18.17 1.92 6.67
N LEU A 46 17.67 2.33 5.50
CA LEU A 46 18.34 2.11 4.20
C LEU A 46 19.74 2.71 4.13
N LEU A 47 19.95 3.87 4.76
CA LEU A 47 21.28 4.48 4.92
C LEU A 47 22.31 3.54 5.58
N LYS A 48 21.90 2.74 6.58
CA LYS A 48 22.78 1.76 7.25
C LYS A 48 23.21 0.61 6.34
N PHE A 49 22.47 0.40 5.24
CA PHE A 49 22.78 -0.57 4.19
C PHE A 49 23.47 0.08 2.99
N ASN A 50 24.02 1.30 3.16
CA ASN A 50 24.65 2.09 2.10
C ASN A 50 23.70 2.44 0.95
N ILE A 51 22.43 2.72 1.27
CA ILE A 51 21.40 3.14 0.31
C ILE A 51 20.96 4.58 0.66
N PRO A 52 21.74 5.61 0.27
CA PRO A 52 21.53 6.98 0.76
C PRO A 52 20.51 7.80 -0.03
N GLN A 53 20.06 7.34 -1.19
CA GLN A 53 19.15 8.10 -2.06
C GLN A 53 17.90 7.30 -2.34
N VAL A 54 16.79 7.78 -1.80
CA VAL A 54 15.43 7.32 -2.11
C VAL A 54 14.71 8.44 -2.86
N TYR A 55 13.73 8.09 -3.70
CA TYR A 55 13.00 9.09 -4.49
C TYR A 55 11.88 9.80 -3.72
N THR A 56 11.48 9.29 -2.54
CA THR A 56 10.40 9.86 -1.74
C THR A 56 10.50 9.41 -0.28
N ASP A 57 10.02 10.25 0.64
CA ASP A 57 9.83 9.91 2.05
C ASP A 57 8.45 9.27 2.33
N SER A 58 7.68 8.95 1.28
CA SER A 58 6.36 8.32 1.38
C SER A 58 6.44 6.81 1.67
N THR A 59 7.24 6.44 2.67
CA THR A 59 7.51 5.06 3.10
C THR A 59 6.24 4.29 3.49
N LEU A 60 6.34 2.97 3.67
CA LEU A 60 5.21 2.13 4.08
C LEU A 60 4.49 2.67 5.33
N ASP A 61 5.24 3.02 6.36
CA ASP A 61 4.70 3.58 7.61
C ASP A 61 3.99 4.92 7.39
N VAL A 62 4.52 5.78 6.52
CA VAL A 62 3.87 7.05 6.15
C VAL A 62 2.56 6.78 5.41
N GLN A 63 2.53 5.86 4.43
CA GLN A 63 1.31 5.49 3.72
C GLN A 63 0.26 4.86 4.65
N LEU A 64 0.68 4.05 5.63
CA LEU A 64 -0.20 3.48 6.65
C LEU A 64 -0.74 4.56 7.61
N SER A 65 0.07 5.57 7.95
CA SER A 65 -0.38 6.69 8.78
C SER A 65 -1.45 7.53 8.07
N TRP A 66 -1.33 7.73 6.75
CA TRP A 66 -2.35 8.40 5.94
C TRP A 66 -3.63 7.59 5.90
N PHE A 67 -3.52 6.26 5.76
CA PHE A 67 -4.67 5.38 5.84
C PHE A 67 -5.38 5.48 7.19
N GLU A 68 -4.63 5.43 8.29
CA GLU A 68 -5.19 5.56 9.64
C GLU A 68 -5.90 6.91 9.83
N THR A 69 -5.27 7.99 9.37
CA THR A 69 -5.85 9.34 9.40
C THR A 69 -7.14 9.41 8.58
N TYR A 70 -7.15 8.79 7.39
CA TYR A 70 -8.34 8.68 6.56
C TYR A 70 -9.45 7.93 7.27
N LEU A 71 -9.17 6.78 7.90
CA LEU A 71 -10.17 6.04 8.66
C LEU A 71 -10.76 6.87 9.80
N LYS A 72 -9.94 7.60 10.56
CA LYS A 72 -10.41 8.52 11.60
C LYS A 72 -11.30 9.63 11.04
N SER A 73 -11.07 10.06 9.79
CA SER A 73 -11.91 11.09 9.16
C SER A 73 -13.28 10.58 8.70
N ILE A 74 -13.39 9.29 8.34
CA ILE A 74 -14.65 8.71 7.84
C ILE A 74 -15.40 7.89 8.88
N CYS A 75 -14.77 7.55 10.01
CA CYS A 75 -15.35 6.71 11.05
C CYS A 75 -15.53 7.48 12.36
N SER A 76 -16.73 7.42 12.94
CA SER A 76 -16.98 8.03 14.25
C SER A 76 -16.52 7.14 15.42
N ASN A 77 -16.54 5.82 15.22
CA ASN A 77 -16.09 4.84 16.20
C ASN A 77 -15.77 3.49 15.51
N LYS A 78 -15.30 2.50 16.28
CA LYS A 78 -14.90 1.17 15.77
C LYS A 78 -16.04 0.40 15.09
N ALA A 79 -17.27 0.48 15.61
CA ALA A 79 -18.42 -0.22 15.05
C ALA A 79 -18.82 0.37 13.69
N ASP A 80 -18.89 1.70 13.61
CA ASP A 80 -19.13 2.44 12.36
C ASP A 80 -18.06 2.12 11.30
N CYS A 81 -16.79 2.09 11.71
CA CYS A 81 -15.68 1.72 10.83
C CYS A 81 -15.80 0.29 10.29
N THR A 82 -16.18 -0.66 11.15
CA THR A 82 -16.40 -2.05 10.74
C THR A 82 -17.55 -2.14 9.73
N GLN A 83 -18.66 -1.44 9.98
CA GLN A 83 -19.81 -1.42 9.08
C GLN A 83 -19.49 -0.76 7.73
N LYS A 84 -18.74 0.34 7.71
CA LYS A 84 -18.33 1.04 6.48
C LYS A 84 -17.34 0.22 5.65
N LEU A 85 -16.48 -0.56 6.30
CA LEU A 85 -15.39 -1.29 5.65
C LEU A 85 -15.68 -2.78 5.37
N GLN A 86 -16.76 -3.35 5.88
CA GLN A 86 -17.07 -4.79 5.78
C GLN A 86 -17.09 -5.37 4.35
N ASN A 87 -17.28 -4.51 3.33
CA ASN A 87 -17.30 -4.88 1.91
C ASN A 87 -16.19 -4.19 1.09
N SER A 88 -15.20 -3.61 1.78
CA SER A 88 -14.03 -2.99 1.16
C SER A 88 -12.94 -4.04 0.87
N ILE A 89 -12.04 -3.69 -0.04
CA ILE A 89 -10.86 -4.51 -0.36
C ILE A 89 -9.63 -3.68 -0.03
N PHE A 90 -8.76 -4.24 0.81
CA PHE A 90 -7.48 -3.64 1.14
C PHE A 90 -6.36 -4.40 0.45
N ILE A 91 -5.55 -3.68 -0.32
CA ILE A 91 -4.47 -4.21 -1.13
C ILE A 91 -3.17 -3.52 -0.73
N VAL A 92 -2.19 -4.36 -0.39
CA VAL A 92 -0.78 -3.97 -0.28
C VAL A 92 -0.08 -4.68 -1.43
N GLY A 93 0.40 -3.90 -2.40
CA GLY A 93 1.18 -4.40 -3.52
C GLY A 93 2.68 -4.49 -3.20
N ASP A 94 3.52 -4.43 -4.22
CA ASP A 94 4.93 -4.84 -4.19
C ASP A 94 5.89 -3.84 -3.48
N ILE A 95 5.50 -3.35 -2.31
CA ILE A 95 6.36 -2.53 -1.45
C ILE A 95 7.55 -3.37 -0.95
N GLY A 96 8.73 -2.77 -0.81
CA GLY A 96 9.99 -3.49 -0.58
C GLY A 96 10.84 -3.69 -1.83
N SER A 97 10.24 -3.65 -3.03
CA SER A 97 10.98 -3.78 -4.29
C SER A 97 11.97 -2.63 -4.51
N ASN A 98 11.59 -1.41 -4.11
CA ASN A 98 12.42 -0.22 -4.24
C ASN A 98 13.63 -0.25 -3.29
N ASP A 99 13.48 -0.85 -2.11
CA ASP A 99 14.53 -1.01 -1.10
C ASP A 99 15.74 -1.77 -1.69
N TYR A 100 15.50 -2.83 -2.46
CA TYR A 100 16.57 -3.53 -3.20
C TYR A 100 17.01 -2.75 -4.44
N MET A 101 16.07 -2.17 -5.18
CA MET A 101 16.36 -1.51 -6.45
C MET A 101 17.33 -0.32 -6.25
N TYR A 102 17.11 0.51 -5.24
CA TYR A 102 17.96 1.67 -4.97
C TYR A 102 19.40 1.28 -4.62
N GLY A 103 19.57 0.20 -3.86
CA GLY A 103 20.90 -0.37 -3.62
C GLY A 103 21.55 -0.88 -4.90
N ARG A 104 20.81 -1.65 -5.72
CA ARG A 104 21.35 -2.27 -6.94
C ARG A 104 21.66 -1.28 -8.06
N LEU A 105 20.92 -0.18 -8.17
CA LEU A 105 21.17 0.86 -9.18
C LEU A 105 22.56 1.47 -9.06
N ARG A 106 23.20 1.33 -7.90
CA ARG A 106 24.56 1.79 -7.66
C ARG A 106 25.49 0.60 -7.53
N ARG A 107 26.11 0.22 -8.67
CA ARG A 107 27.07 -0.88 -8.82
C ARG A 107 28.21 -0.90 -7.79
N SER A 108 28.45 0.20 -7.10
CA SER A 108 29.50 0.41 -6.09
C SER A 108 29.10 0.04 -4.65
N TYR A 109 27.84 -0.29 -4.36
CA TYR A 109 27.40 -0.72 -3.03
C TYR A 109 26.93 -2.17 -3.06
N HIS A 110 27.68 -3.06 -2.41
CA HIS A 110 27.20 -4.39 -2.10
C HIS A 110 26.14 -4.28 -1.01
N ILE A 111 24.86 -4.38 -1.40
CA ILE A 111 23.78 -4.53 -0.43
C ILE A 111 23.81 -5.94 0.14
N ASP A 112 23.76 -6.06 1.46
CA ASP A 112 23.53 -7.34 2.11
C ASP A 112 22.04 -7.68 2.01
N VAL A 113 21.67 -8.37 0.93
CA VAL A 113 20.30 -8.82 0.68
C VAL A 113 19.81 -9.72 1.80
N ASN A 114 20.67 -10.56 2.37
CA ASN A 114 20.29 -11.51 3.42
C ASN A 114 19.95 -10.79 4.72
N ALA A 115 20.66 -9.72 5.06
CA ALA A 115 20.35 -8.88 6.21
C ALA A 115 19.17 -7.91 5.96
N LEU A 116 18.98 -7.45 4.71
CA LEU A 116 17.92 -6.50 4.37
C LEU A 116 16.54 -7.17 4.23
N THR A 117 16.48 -8.39 3.70
CA THR A 117 15.25 -9.17 3.50
C THR A 117 14.39 -9.33 4.77
N PRO A 118 14.92 -9.79 5.92
CA PRO A 118 14.12 -9.94 7.13
C PRO A 118 13.57 -8.61 7.65
N LEU A 119 14.25 -7.50 7.42
CA LEU A 119 13.75 -6.17 7.80
C LEU A 119 12.57 -5.74 6.93
N ILE A 120 12.68 -5.90 5.61
CA ILE A 120 11.60 -5.56 4.67
C ILE A 120 10.37 -6.42 4.94
N THR A 121 10.55 -7.74 5.03
CA THR A 121 9.45 -8.68 5.25
C THR A 121 8.76 -8.43 6.59
N LYS A 122 9.53 -8.10 7.63
CA LYS A 122 8.99 -7.69 8.93
C LYS A 122 8.19 -6.39 8.82
N ALA A 123 8.72 -5.34 8.19
CA ALA A 123 8.00 -4.08 8.03
C ALA A 123 6.66 -4.27 7.30
N ILE A 124 6.63 -5.12 6.27
CA ILE A 124 5.41 -5.46 5.53
C ILE A 124 4.44 -6.27 6.41
N ALA A 125 4.95 -7.27 7.14
CA ALA A 125 4.14 -8.08 8.03
C ALA A 125 3.50 -7.24 9.15
N ASP A 126 4.31 -6.41 9.80
CA ASP A 126 3.88 -5.48 10.84
C ASP A 126 2.86 -4.50 10.26
N GLY A 127 3.11 -3.90 9.09
CA GLY A 127 2.17 -2.99 8.43
C GLY A 127 0.80 -3.62 8.10
N VAL A 128 0.77 -4.89 7.72
CA VAL A 128 -0.47 -5.65 7.50
C VAL A 128 -1.18 -6.00 8.82
N GLN A 129 -0.41 -6.35 9.85
CA GLN A 129 -0.93 -6.78 11.15
C GLN A 129 -1.34 -5.62 12.07
N TYR A 130 -0.73 -4.45 11.91
CA TYR A 130 -0.86 -3.29 12.80
C TYR A 130 -2.30 -2.78 12.93
N HIS A 131 -3.19 -3.06 11.97
CA HIS A 131 -4.50 -2.44 11.97
C HIS A 131 -5.65 -3.39 12.39
N PRO A 132 -6.42 -3.08 13.45
CA PRO A 132 -7.69 -3.76 13.74
C PRO A 132 -8.69 -3.78 12.58
N ALA A 133 -8.62 -2.79 11.67
CA ALA A 133 -9.42 -2.76 10.45
C ALA A 133 -9.03 -3.85 9.45
N SER A 134 -7.80 -4.37 9.48
CA SER A 134 -7.39 -5.51 8.64
C SER A 134 -8.03 -6.83 9.08
N ARG A 135 -8.59 -6.90 10.29
CA ARG A 135 -9.48 -8.01 10.71
C ARG A 135 -10.91 -7.86 10.16
N SER A 136 -11.35 -6.64 9.89
CA SER A 136 -12.68 -6.33 9.33
C SER A 136 -12.68 -6.21 7.79
N VAL A 137 -11.50 -6.20 7.16
CA VAL A 137 -11.30 -6.01 5.72
C VAL A 137 -10.54 -7.20 5.17
N ARG A 138 -10.95 -7.70 4.00
CA ARG A 138 -10.16 -8.70 3.26
C ARG A 138 -8.87 -8.04 2.79
N VAL A 139 -7.77 -8.37 3.45
CA VAL A 139 -6.42 -8.08 2.98
C VAL A 139 -6.10 -9.05 1.84
N VAL A 140 -6.02 -8.54 0.62
CA VAL A 140 -5.54 -9.32 -0.52
C VAL A 140 -4.05 -9.04 -0.64
N ARG A 141 -3.23 -9.99 -0.22
CA ARG A 141 -1.83 -10.05 -0.67
C ARG A 141 -1.86 -10.48 -2.13
N ILE A 142 -1.36 -9.65 -3.04
CA ILE A 142 -1.21 -10.05 -4.44
C ILE A 142 0.01 -10.96 -4.53
N CYS A 143 -0.19 -12.24 -4.21
CA CYS A 143 0.71 -13.32 -4.59
C CYS A 143 -0.15 -14.35 -5.32
N ARG A 144 -0.36 -14.13 -6.63
CA ARG A 144 -1.29 -14.87 -7.50
C ARG A 144 -2.78 -14.66 -7.12
N VAL A 145 -3.60 -14.29 -8.12
CA VAL A 145 -4.98 -13.81 -7.95
C VAL A 145 -5.95 -14.99 -7.94
N GLU A 146 -6.72 -15.18 -6.87
CA GLU A 146 -7.92 -16.02 -6.85
C GLU A 146 -9.18 -15.23 -6.44
N PHE A 147 -10.27 -15.55 -7.12
CA PHE A 147 -11.49 -14.75 -7.30
C PHE A 147 -12.46 -14.76 -6.11
N LEU A 148 -13.17 -13.64 -5.87
CA LEU A 148 -14.39 -13.61 -5.07
C LEU A 148 -15.50 -12.80 -5.75
N LYS A 149 -16.58 -13.49 -6.13
CA LYS A 149 -17.86 -12.95 -6.63
C LYS A 149 -18.86 -12.81 -5.47
N ARG A 150 -19.49 -11.64 -5.29
CA ARG A 150 -20.96 -11.43 -5.14
C ARG A 150 -21.31 -9.97 -4.84
N ARG A 151 -22.43 -9.50 -5.41
CA ARG A 151 -22.96 -8.13 -5.38
C ARG A 151 -23.78 -7.84 -4.11
N ARG A 152 -23.68 -6.63 -3.56
CA ARG A 152 -24.77 -5.72 -3.11
C ARG A 152 -24.18 -4.32 -2.81
N SER A 153 -25.03 -3.29 -2.88
CA SER A 153 -24.68 -1.86 -2.75
C SER A 153 -23.91 -1.55 -1.47
N CYS A 154 -22.61 -1.31 -1.58
CA CYS A 154 -21.73 -0.82 -0.52
C CYS A 154 -20.59 -0.04 -1.18
N VAL A 155 -20.05 0.95 -0.49
CA VAL A 155 -18.87 1.70 -0.92
C VAL A 155 -17.72 0.70 -1.05
N ARG A 156 -17.39 0.33 -2.29
CA ARG A 156 -16.29 -0.58 -2.58
C ARG A 156 -15.01 0.24 -2.55
N VAL A 157 -14.43 0.39 -1.37
CA VAL A 157 -13.17 1.12 -1.25
C VAL A 157 -12.05 0.15 -1.60
N LEU A 158 -11.46 0.32 -2.78
CA LEU A 158 -10.14 -0.25 -3.06
C LEU A 158 -9.13 0.64 -2.34
N LEU A 159 -8.53 0.11 -1.29
CA LEU A 159 -7.36 0.72 -0.67
C LEU A 159 -6.10 0.08 -1.22
N SER A 160 -5.15 0.92 -1.60
CA SER A 160 -3.98 0.48 -2.33
C SER A 160 -2.73 1.11 -1.78
N ILE A 161 -1.77 0.28 -1.38
CA ILE A 161 -0.42 0.64 -0.95
C ILE A 161 0.57 -0.04 -1.91
N ASN A 162 1.14 0.75 -2.83
CA ASN A 162 2.24 0.52 -3.78
C ASN A 162 2.20 -0.49 -4.95
N GLY A 163 2.81 0.01 -6.04
CA GLY A 163 3.83 -0.64 -6.90
C GLY A 163 4.02 0.13 -8.23
N PHE A 164 5.15 0.84 -8.39
CA PHE A 164 5.63 1.54 -9.60
C PHE A 164 4.59 2.21 -10.54
N GLY A 165 4.30 3.50 -10.32
CA GLY A 165 3.54 4.33 -11.25
C GLY A 165 4.48 5.10 -12.19
N GLY A 166 4.40 4.81 -13.49
CA GLY A 166 4.79 5.81 -14.50
C GLY A 166 3.76 6.95 -14.55
N PRO A 167 4.10 8.09 -15.15
CA PRO A 167 3.18 9.22 -15.23
C PRO A 167 1.92 8.83 -16.01
N THR A 168 0.75 9.09 -15.43
CA THR A 168 -0.52 9.25 -16.16
C THR A 168 -0.70 10.72 -16.48
#